data_AF-A0A2H0QAC5-F1
#
_entry.id   AF-A0A2H0QAC5-F1
#
_cell.length_a   1.000
_cell.length_b   1.000
_cell.length_c   1.000
_cell.angle_alpha   90.00
_cell.angle_beta   90.00
_cell.angle_gamma   90.00
#
_symmetry.space_group_name_H-M   'P 1'
#
loop_
_entity.id
_entity.type
_entity.pdbx_description
1 polymer ?
#
loop_
_entity_poly.entity_id
_entity_poly.type
_entity_poly.pdbx_seq_one_letter_code
_entity_poly.pdbx_strand_id
1 'polypeptide(L)'
;MDMPKGETNQEIKSYSFTEFSKGKIDESDATEFLFRELSQANPLMSPEKAKVIKAERERAESSGFNISPIVKEYRGMLTQEMSERERRVEDEVLKRLEFLKQQAFEEGFNEGVEQGKAEVFDQTRQMTEEKLDHLTGLIQSVLAEKEELLAKEKNEVYRLVRNLSKWIILRELKDDGKYIERLLEKLITELGSKQNLLIQVNASQFEQMPDVLEVVKSKLGSLKNVRVEADVDVSANGFIIESENGIINGTLEEQFIQLDRLFEAVGLESDE
;
A
#
# COMPACT_ATOMS: atom_id res chain seq x y z
N MET A 1 19.01 -45.93 -103.49
CA MET A 1 20.01 -45.42 -104.46
C MET A 1 21.13 -44.86 -103.61
N ASP A 2 22.18 -45.66 -103.46
CA ASP A 2 23.33 -45.37 -102.61
C ASP A 2 24.30 -44.44 -103.34
N MET A 3 24.86 -43.45 -102.64
CA MET A 3 26.04 -42.69 -103.05
C MET A 3 26.84 -42.34 -101.78
N PRO A 4 28.12 -42.76 -101.68
CA PRO A 4 28.97 -42.53 -100.52
C PRO A 4 29.87 -41.30 -100.69
N LYS A 5 30.38 -40.76 -99.57
CA LYS A 5 31.62 -39.97 -99.36
C LYS A 5 31.50 -39.35 -97.96
N GLY A 6 32.34 -39.59 -96.97
CA GLY A 6 33.80 -39.70 -96.97
C GLY A 6 34.27 -38.76 -95.85
N GLU A 7 34.22 -39.24 -94.60
CA GLU A 7 34.65 -38.46 -93.43
C GLU A 7 36.15 -38.20 -93.50
N THR A 8 36.51 -36.95 -93.81
CA THR A 8 37.88 -36.45 -93.63
C THR A 8 37.91 -35.74 -92.29
N ASN A 9 38.40 -36.44 -91.27
CA ASN A 9 38.60 -35.92 -89.93
C ASN A 9 39.76 -34.90 -89.96
N GLN A 10 39.45 -33.62 -90.19
CA GLN A 10 40.42 -32.53 -90.02
C GLN A 10 40.43 -32.11 -88.55
N GLU A 11 41.48 -32.50 -87.81
CA GLU A 11 41.73 -31.98 -86.47
C GLU A 11 41.93 -30.46 -86.52
N ILE A 12 40.93 -29.74 -86.02
CA ILE A 12 41.01 -28.29 -85.80
C ILE A 12 41.91 -28.07 -84.58
N LYS A 13 43.14 -27.59 -84.78
CA LYS A 13 43.99 -27.10 -83.68
C LYS A 13 43.58 -25.69 -83.31
N SER A 14 43.17 -25.50 -82.05
CA SER A 14 42.88 -24.19 -81.47
C SER A 14 44.16 -23.37 -81.41
N TYR A 15 44.13 -22.16 -82.00
CA TYR A 15 45.23 -21.22 -81.98
C TYR A 15 44.98 -20.20 -80.87
N SER A 16 45.87 -20.09 -79.89
CA SER A 16 45.78 -19.10 -78.81
C SER A 16 46.52 -17.82 -79.19
N PHE A 17 45.91 -16.67 -78.95
CA PHE A 17 46.55 -15.36 -79.07
C PHE A 17 47.09 -14.93 -77.71
N THR A 18 48.32 -14.44 -77.66
CA THR A 18 48.90 -13.83 -76.46
C THR A 18 48.39 -12.40 -76.29
N GLU A 19 47.86 -12.07 -75.11
CA GLU A 19 47.41 -10.73 -74.78
C GLU A 19 48.62 -9.80 -74.56
N PHE A 20 48.73 -8.70 -75.31
CA PHE A 20 49.90 -7.81 -75.25
C PHE A 20 49.98 -6.94 -73.98
N SER A 21 48.97 -6.96 -73.12
CA SER A 21 48.85 -6.08 -71.93
C SER A 21 49.45 -6.64 -70.65
N LYS A 22 49.87 -7.91 -70.59
CA LYS A 22 50.47 -8.51 -69.40
C LYS A 22 51.71 -9.35 -69.76
N GLY A 23 52.78 -9.18 -68.98
CA GLY A 23 54.02 -9.94 -69.14
C GLY A 23 53.83 -11.45 -68.90
N LYS A 24 54.65 -12.27 -69.59
CA LYS A 24 54.70 -13.75 -69.64
C LYS A 24 53.60 -14.50 -68.88
N ILE A 25 52.69 -15.09 -69.64
CA ILE A 25 51.58 -15.94 -69.18
C ILE A 25 51.87 -17.38 -69.63
N ASP A 26 51.77 -18.37 -68.74
CA ASP A 26 51.90 -19.81 -69.05
C ASP A 26 50.64 -20.34 -69.76
N GLU A 27 50.77 -21.39 -70.59
CA GLU A 27 49.69 -21.96 -71.43
C GLU A 27 48.41 -22.37 -70.66
N SER A 28 48.47 -22.52 -69.33
CA SER A 28 47.32 -22.87 -68.48
C SER A 28 46.38 -21.70 -68.16
N ASP A 29 46.76 -20.46 -68.45
CA ASP A 29 45.98 -19.25 -68.14
C ASP A 29 45.17 -18.72 -69.35
N ALA A 30 45.00 -19.54 -70.38
CA ALA A 30 44.19 -19.20 -71.55
C ALA A 30 42.70 -19.13 -71.15
N THR A 31 42.18 -17.91 -71.00
CA THR A 31 40.74 -17.66 -70.79
C THR A 31 40.01 -17.51 -72.13
N GLU A 32 38.82 -18.09 -72.23
CA GLU A 32 37.98 -17.99 -73.42
C GLU A 32 37.52 -16.54 -73.63
N PHE A 33 37.92 -15.92 -74.75
CA PHE A 33 37.54 -14.55 -75.06
C PHE A 33 36.08 -14.50 -75.54
N LEU A 34 35.18 -14.11 -74.64
CA LEU A 34 33.78 -13.85 -74.98
C LEU A 34 33.65 -12.47 -75.62
N PHE A 35 33.20 -12.42 -76.87
CA PHE A 35 32.87 -11.18 -77.57
C PHE A 35 31.78 -10.42 -76.80
N ARG A 36 32.15 -9.32 -76.15
CA ARG A 36 31.20 -8.39 -75.52
C ARG A 36 30.84 -7.31 -76.53
N GLU A 37 29.57 -6.91 -76.56
CA GLU A 37 29.12 -5.80 -77.42
C GLU A 37 29.89 -4.52 -77.06
N LEU A 38 30.39 -3.80 -78.09
CA LEU A 38 31.13 -2.54 -77.94
C LEU A 38 30.35 -1.44 -77.18
N SER A 39 29.03 -1.58 -77.06
CA SER A 39 28.15 -0.68 -76.31
C SER A 39 28.23 -0.86 -74.79
N GLN A 40 28.55 -2.06 -74.31
CA GLN A 40 28.47 -2.40 -72.87
C GLN A 40 29.76 -2.06 -72.11
N ALA A 41 30.89 -2.01 -72.82
CA ALA A 41 32.17 -1.59 -72.26
C ALA A 41 32.46 -0.17 -72.75
N ASN A 42 31.88 0.85 -72.13
CA ASN A 42 32.31 2.22 -72.38
C ASN A 42 33.72 2.38 -71.78
N PRO A 43 34.80 2.38 -72.59
CA PRO A 43 36.14 2.35 -72.04
C PRO A 43 36.44 3.63 -71.26
N LEU A 44 35.63 4.69 -71.41
CA LEU A 44 35.73 5.95 -70.67
C LEU A 44 35.37 5.85 -69.18
N MET A 45 34.66 4.80 -68.75
CA MET A 45 34.14 4.64 -67.38
C MET A 45 34.91 3.59 -66.55
N SER A 46 36.20 3.40 -66.81
CA SER A 46 37.06 2.55 -65.95
C SER A 46 37.50 3.32 -64.69
N PRO A 47 37.55 2.68 -63.50
CA PRO A 47 38.07 3.29 -62.28
C PRO A 47 39.53 3.75 -62.41
N GLU A 48 40.31 3.15 -63.30
CA GLU A 48 41.66 3.60 -63.63
C GLU A 48 41.66 4.93 -64.39
N LYS A 49 40.72 5.11 -65.32
CA LYS A 49 40.58 6.37 -66.06
C LYS A 49 40.11 7.51 -65.18
N ALA A 50 39.19 7.26 -64.24
CA ALA A 50 38.77 8.28 -63.27
C ALA A 50 39.94 8.78 -62.41
N LYS A 51 40.88 7.90 -62.02
CA LYS A 51 42.12 8.28 -61.32
C LYS A 51 43.05 9.11 -62.20
N VAL A 52 43.18 8.74 -63.48
CA VAL A 52 43.99 9.49 -64.45
C VAL A 52 43.40 10.88 -64.72
N ILE A 53 42.09 10.99 -64.93
CA ILE A 53 41.38 12.26 -65.16
C ILE A 53 41.51 13.18 -63.94
N LYS A 54 41.44 12.63 -62.73
CA LYS A 54 41.70 13.39 -61.49
C LYS A 54 43.14 13.90 -61.42
N ALA A 55 44.13 13.05 -61.70
CA ALA A 55 45.54 13.43 -61.70
C ALA A 55 45.89 14.46 -62.80
N GLU A 56 45.27 14.35 -63.99
CA GLU A 56 45.38 15.34 -65.07
C GLU A 56 44.83 16.70 -64.63
N ARG A 57 43.71 16.71 -63.92
CA ARG A 57 43.08 17.93 -63.36
C ARG A 57 43.96 18.60 -62.31
N GLU A 58 44.40 17.86 -61.30
CA GLU A 58 45.25 18.36 -60.21
C GLU A 58 46.61 18.88 -60.72
N ARG A 59 47.17 18.24 -61.75
CA ARG A 59 48.37 18.73 -62.45
C ARG A 59 48.11 20.00 -63.24
N ALA A 60 46.97 20.11 -63.92
CA ALA A 60 46.61 21.31 -64.67
C ALA A 60 46.40 22.51 -63.75
N GLU A 61 45.75 22.30 -62.61
CA GLU A 61 45.56 23.32 -61.56
C GLU A 61 46.90 23.76 -60.95
N SER A 62 47.78 22.81 -60.58
CA SER A 62 49.08 23.14 -59.98
C SER A 62 50.08 23.76 -60.96
N SER A 63 49.99 23.44 -62.26
CA SER A 63 50.85 24.00 -63.30
C SER A 63 50.32 25.29 -63.95
N GLY A 64 49.10 25.73 -63.60
CA GLY A 64 48.43 26.89 -64.21
C GLY A 64 48.02 26.68 -65.67
N PHE A 65 47.95 25.42 -66.13
CA PHE A 65 47.56 25.08 -67.50
C PHE A 65 46.04 25.06 -67.65
N ASN A 66 45.51 25.88 -68.57
CA ASN A 66 44.07 25.94 -68.81
C ASN A 66 43.63 24.93 -69.89
N ILE A 67 42.96 23.86 -69.46
CA ILE A 67 42.38 22.86 -70.38
C ILE A 67 41.17 23.45 -71.10
N SER A 68 41.12 23.35 -72.42
CA SER A 68 39.99 23.82 -73.25
C SER A 68 38.65 23.20 -72.82
N PRO A 69 37.53 23.95 -72.83
CA PRO A 69 36.20 23.46 -72.43
C PRO A 69 35.75 22.19 -73.15
N ILE A 70 36.01 22.10 -74.46
CA ILE A 70 35.66 20.94 -75.30
C ILE A 70 36.41 19.68 -74.83
N VAL A 71 37.67 19.85 -74.41
CA VAL A 71 38.51 18.75 -73.92
C VAL A 71 38.03 18.29 -72.54
N LYS A 72 37.63 19.21 -71.66
CA LYS A 72 37.06 18.89 -70.34
C LYS A 72 35.78 18.08 -70.45
N GLU A 73 34.90 18.43 -71.38
CA GLU A 73 33.62 17.75 -71.61
C GLU A 73 33.83 16.35 -72.20
N TYR A 74 34.61 16.22 -73.28
CA TYR A 74 34.90 14.92 -73.90
C TYR A 74 35.67 13.96 -72.98
N ARG A 75 36.55 14.50 -72.13
CA ARG A 75 37.29 13.70 -71.12
C ARG A 75 36.47 13.36 -69.88
N GLY A 76 35.24 13.87 -69.74
CA GLY A 76 34.39 13.61 -68.58
C GLY A 76 34.88 14.28 -67.29
N MET A 77 35.67 15.35 -67.38
CA MET A 77 36.19 16.06 -66.21
C MET A 77 35.05 16.75 -65.43
N LEU A 78 34.09 17.35 -66.14
CA LEU A 78 32.94 18.04 -65.54
C LEU A 78 31.98 17.07 -64.85
N THR A 79 31.69 15.93 -65.47
CA THR A 79 30.82 14.90 -64.89
C THR A 79 31.47 14.26 -63.67
N GLN A 80 32.79 14.05 -63.69
CA GLN A 80 33.54 13.58 -62.53
C GLN A 80 33.54 14.59 -61.38
N GLU A 81 33.76 15.88 -61.66
CA GLU A 81 33.75 16.94 -60.62
C GLU A 81 32.38 17.09 -59.95
N MET A 82 31.30 17.05 -60.74
CA MET A 82 29.93 17.07 -60.23
C MET A 82 29.63 15.85 -59.36
N SER A 83 30.00 14.65 -59.81
CA SER A 83 29.83 13.42 -59.03
C SER A 83 30.67 13.42 -57.73
N GLU A 84 31.91 13.93 -57.78
CA GLU A 84 32.75 14.10 -56.58
C GLU A 84 32.18 15.14 -55.61
N ARG A 85 31.50 16.17 -56.11
CA ARG A 85 30.81 17.17 -55.30
C ARG A 85 29.53 16.62 -54.67
N GLU A 86 28.69 15.94 -55.45
CA GLU A 86 27.48 15.29 -54.97
C GLU A 86 27.81 14.26 -53.88
N ARG A 87 28.84 13.43 -54.10
CA ARG A 87 29.30 12.46 -53.10
C ARG A 87 29.80 13.12 -51.82
N ARG A 88 30.51 14.26 -51.91
CA ARG A 88 30.92 15.03 -50.72
C ARG A 88 29.73 15.57 -49.95
N VAL A 89 28.72 16.10 -50.64
CA VAL A 89 27.49 16.60 -50.02
C VAL A 89 26.72 15.46 -49.36
N GLU A 90 26.60 14.31 -50.04
CA GLU A 90 25.95 13.11 -49.49
C GLU A 90 26.67 12.61 -48.23
N ASP A 91 28.00 12.50 -48.27
CA ASP A 91 28.81 12.10 -47.12
C ASP A 91 28.66 13.08 -45.93
N GLU A 92 28.61 14.39 -46.19
CA GLU A 92 28.37 15.41 -45.15
C GLU A 92 26.97 15.34 -44.56
N VAL A 93 25.95 15.14 -45.41
CA VAL A 93 24.56 14.99 -44.97
C VAL A 93 24.39 13.74 -44.12
N LEU A 94 24.98 12.60 -44.52
CA LEU A 94 24.94 11.36 -43.76
C LEU A 94 25.57 11.51 -42.38
N LYS A 95 26.77 12.12 -42.30
CA LYS A 95 27.43 12.40 -41.02
C LYS A 95 26.58 13.29 -40.12
N ARG A 96 25.95 14.32 -40.69
CA ARG A 96 25.11 15.24 -39.93
C ARG A 96 23.80 14.60 -39.46
N LEU A 97 23.24 13.70 -40.26
CA LEU A 97 22.06 12.93 -39.91
C LEU A 97 22.36 11.93 -38.79
N GLU A 98 23.48 11.23 -38.85
CA GLU A 98 23.94 10.33 -37.79
C GLU A 98 24.15 11.09 -36.48
N PHE A 99 24.84 12.24 -36.54
CA PHE A 99 25.03 13.11 -35.38
C PHE A 99 23.71 13.56 -34.77
N LEU A 100 22.77 14.05 -35.60
CA LEU A 100 21.47 14.52 -35.12
C LEU A 100 20.64 13.37 -34.54
N LYS A 101 20.70 12.17 -35.14
CA LYS A 101 20.02 10.99 -34.63
C LYS A 101 20.57 10.57 -33.28
N GLN A 102 21.89 10.59 -33.11
CA GLN A 102 22.51 10.28 -31.83
C GLN A 102 22.14 11.31 -30.77
N GLN A 103 22.20 12.60 -31.10
CA GLN A 103 21.82 13.67 -30.18
C GLN A 103 20.35 13.56 -29.76
N ALA A 104 19.42 13.37 -30.70
CA ALA A 104 18.00 13.22 -30.40
C ALA A 104 17.71 11.95 -29.58
N PHE A 105 18.46 10.87 -29.81
CA PHE A 105 18.35 9.66 -29.00
C PHE A 105 18.86 9.88 -27.57
N GLU A 106 20.00 10.54 -27.38
CA GLU A 106 20.54 10.86 -26.05
C GLU A 106 19.62 11.83 -25.30
N GLU A 107 19.11 12.86 -25.96
CA GLU A 107 18.14 13.80 -25.38
C GLU A 107 16.84 13.09 -24.98
N GLY A 108 16.23 12.31 -25.88
CA GLY A 108 15.01 11.57 -25.58
C GLY A 108 15.19 10.48 -24.52
N PHE A 109 16.36 9.83 -24.49
CA PHE A 109 16.68 8.85 -23.44
C PHE A 109 16.83 9.53 -22.09
N ASN A 110 17.57 10.64 -22.01
CA ASN A 110 17.76 11.39 -20.76
C ASN A 110 16.43 11.97 -20.27
N GLU A 111 15.64 12.56 -21.15
CA GLU A 111 14.32 13.09 -20.81
C GLU A 111 13.38 11.97 -20.33
N GLY A 112 13.33 10.84 -21.02
CA GLY A 112 12.51 9.69 -20.61
C GLY A 112 12.95 9.09 -19.27
N VAL A 113 14.24 9.05 -18.99
CA VAL A 113 14.78 8.60 -17.68
C VAL A 113 14.39 9.57 -16.57
N GLU A 114 14.51 10.88 -16.79
CA GLU A 114 14.16 11.88 -15.78
C GLU A 114 12.65 11.95 -15.53
N GLN A 115 11.82 11.88 -16.58
CA GLN A 115 10.37 11.79 -16.46
C GLN A 115 9.95 10.52 -15.72
N GLY A 116 10.53 9.36 -16.08
CA GLY A 116 10.24 8.10 -15.40
C GLY A 116 10.64 8.11 -13.93
N LYS A 117 11.76 8.73 -13.57
CA LYS A 117 12.16 8.91 -12.17
C LYS A 117 11.18 9.79 -11.41
N ALA A 118 10.78 10.92 -11.99
CA ALA A 118 9.83 11.85 -11.36
C ALA A 118 8.48 11.18 -11.12
N GLU A 119 7.94 10.47 -12.13
CA GLU A 119 6.66 9.77 -12.03
C GLU A 119 6.71 8.66 -10.97
N VAL A 120 7.76 7.83 -10.96
CA VAL A 120 7.92 6.76 -9.94
C VAL A 120 8.07 7.35 -8.55
N PHE A 121 8.79 8.47 -8.41
CA PHE A 121 8.95 9.15 -7.13
C PHE A 121 7.61 9.67 -6.60
N ASP A 122 6.84 10.35 -7.43
CA ASP A 122 5.53 10.90 -7.05
C ASP A 122 4.51 9.80 -6.75
N GLN A 123 4.44 8.75 -7.57
CA GLN A 123 3.57 7.59 -7.33
C GLN A 123 3.96 6.86 -6.04
N THR A 124 5.26 6.63 -5.82
CA THR A 124 5.73 5.96 -4.61
C THR A 124 5.42 6.80 -3.38
N ARG A 125 5.63 8.12 -3.46
CA ARG A 125 5.32 9.04 -2.38
C ARG A 125 3.84 9.02 -2.03
N GLN A 126 2.94 9.12 -3.01
CA GLN A 126 1.50 9.06 -2.79
C GLN A 126 1.09 7.72 -2.16
N MET A 127 1.55 6.60 -2.70
CA MET A 127 1.27 5.27 -2.13
C MET A 127 1.82 5.12 -0.71
N THR A 128 2.97 5.72 -0.40
CA THR A 128 3.55 5.69 0.95
C THR A 128 2.74 6.57 1.90
N GLU A 129 2.34 7.78 1.50
CA GLU A 129 1.49 8.67 2.29
C GLU A 129 0.14 8.00 2.60
N GLU A 130 -0.53 7.40 1.61
CA GLU A 130 -1.78 6.64 1.81
C GLU A 130 -1.61 5.48 2.79
N LYS A 131 -0.52 4.72 2.68
CA LYS A 131 -0.23 3.60 3.61
C LYS A 131 0.05 4.10 5.03
N LEU A 132 0.74 5.24 5.17
CA LEU A 132 1.01 5.85 6.47
C LEU A 132 -0.27 6.38 7.11
N ASP A 133 -1.15 7.00 6.35
CA ASP A 133 -2.45 7.45 6.83
C ASP A 133 -3.31 6.26 7.25
N HIS A 134 -3.33 5.19 6.46
CA HIS A 134 -4.04 3.97 6.83
C HIS A 134 -3.48 3.34 8.11
N LEU A 135 -2.15 3.24 8.24
CA LEU A 135 -1.50 2.74 9.45
C LEU A 135 -1.82 3.61 10.66
N THR A 136 -1.81 4.94 10.49
CA THR A 136 -2.15 5.88 11.56
C THR A 136 -3.61 5.69 12.00
N GLY A 137 -4.52 5.53 11.05
CA GLY A 137 -5.93 5.22 11.33
C GLY A 137 -6.11 3.91 12.09
N LEU A 138 -5.39 2.85 11.69
CA LEU A 138 -5.41 1.56 12.41
C LEU A 138 -4.86 1.68 13.83
N ILE A 139 -3.79 2.45 14.05
CA ILE A 139 -3.24 2.68 15.39
C ILE A 139 -4.28 3.40 16.26
N GLN A 140 -4.93 4.43 15.71
CA GLN A 140 -5.97 5.17 16.43
C GLN A 140 -7.17 4.29 16.77
N SER A 141 -7.63 3.45 15.85
CA SER A 141 -8.75 2.53 16.12
C SER A 141 -8.42 1.53 17.21
N VAL A 142 -7.21 0.95 17.19
CA VAL A 142 -6.75 0.00 18.21
C VAL A 142 -6.63 0.67 19.59
N LEU A 143 -6.15 1.92 19.64
CA LEU A 143 -6.07 2.66 20.90
C LEU A 143 -7.46 2.97 21.46
N ALA A 144 -8.40 3.37 20.62
CA ALA A 144 -9.79 3.62 21.03
C ALA A 144 -10.48 2.34 21.51
N GLU A 145 -10.34 1.24 20.76
CA GLU A 145 -10.89 -0.07 21.15
C GLU A 145 -10.30 -0.56 22.48
N LYS A 146 -9.01 -0.34 22.71
CA LYS A 146 -8.37 -0.67 23.99
C LYS A 146 -8.97 0.12 25.16
N GLU A 147 -9.23 1.41 24.98
CA GLU A 147 -9.83 2.25 26.02
C GLU A 147 -11.26 1.80 26.34
N GLU A 148 -12.05 1.50 25.32
CA GLU A 148 -13.40 0.94 25.47
C GLU A 148 -13.39 -0.42 26.17
N LEU A 149 -12.48 -1.31 25.77
CA LEU A 149 -12.31 -2.63 26.39
C LEU A 149 -11.99 -2.50 27.88
N LEU A 150 -11.04 -1.64 28.24
CA LEU A 150 -10.66 -1.43 29.64
C LEU A 150 -11.81 -0.85 30.47
N ALA A 151 -12.59 0.08 29.90
CA ALA A 151 -13.77 0.63 30.56
C ALA A 151 -14.84 -0.45 30.79
N LYS A 152 -15.07 -1.31 29.79
CA LYS A 152 -16.00 -2.43 29.88
C LYS A 152 -15.56 -3.46 30.92
N GLU A 153 -14.30 -3.90 30.88
CA GLU A 153 -13.75 -4.85 31.85
C GLU A 153 -13.84 -4.29 33.29
N LYS A 154 -13.53 -3.01 33.47
CA LYS A 154 -13.67 -2.33 34.78
C LYS A 154 -15.11 -2.42 35.29
N ASN A 155 -16.09 -2.15 34.42
CA ASN A 155 -17.51 -2.25 34.77
C ASN A 155 -17.93 -3.69 35.07
N GLU A 156 -17.46 -4.67 34.31
CA GLU A 156 -17.73 -6.09 34.58
C GLU A 156 -17.19 -6.53 35.94
N VAL A 157 -15.96 -6.12 36.29
CA VAL A 157 -15.37 -6.41 37.61
C VAL A 157 -16.19 -5.79 38.73
N TYR A 158 -16.61 -4.54 38.61
CA TYR A 158 -17.44 -3.93 39.64
C TYR A 158 -18.81 -4.59 39.76
N ARG A 159 -19.45 -4.98 38.64
CA ARG A 159 -20.73 -5.73 38.67
C ARG A 159 -20.55 -7.05 39.38
N LEU A 160 -19.44 -7.76 39.12
CA LEU A 160 -19.11 -9.00 39.80
C LEU A 160 -18.94 -8.78 41.31
N VAL A 161 -18.18 -7.77 41.72
CA VAL A 161 -17.97 -7.43 43.14
C VAL A 161 -19.30 -7.07 43.82
N ARG A 162 -20.12 -6.21 43.19
CA ARG A 162 -21.46 -5.83 43.68
C ARG A 162 -22.34 -7.05 43.92
N ASN A 163 -22.43 -7.94 42.92
CA ASN A 163 -23.25 -9.13 43.00
C ASN A 163 -22.72 -10.12 44.06
N LEU A 164 -21.40 -10.29 44.13
CA LEU A 164 -20.76 -11.14 45.13
C LEU A 164 -21.00 -10.60 46.55
N SER A 165 -20.91 -9.29 46.76
CA SER A 165 -21.23 -8.65 48.04
C SER A 165 -22.68 -8.93 48.45
N LYS A 166 -23.65 -8.75 47.54
CA LYS A 166 -25.06 -9.08 47.80
C LYS A 166 -25.22 -10.56 48.19
N TRP A 167 -24.56 -11.48 47.48
CA TRP A 167 -24.62 -12.91 47.78
C TRP A 167 -24.01 -13.28 49.14
N ILE A 168 -22.85 -12.69 49.47
CA ILE A 168 -22.20 -12.91 50.77
C ILE A 168 -23.11 -12.39 51.89
N ILE A 169 -23.69 -11.20 51.74
CA ILE A 169 -24.63 -10.63 52.72
C ILE A 169 -25.84 -11.56 52.89
N LEU A 170 -26.51 -11.96 51.81
CA LEU A 170 -27.67 -12.86 51.89
C LEU A 170 -27.34 -14.21 52.55
N ARG A 171 -26.12 -14.72 52.35
CA ARG A 171 -25.66 -15.94 53.00
C ARG A 171 -25.42 -15.74 54.49
N GLU A 172 -24.69 -14.70 54.87
CA GLU A 172 -24.39 -14.41 56.27
C GLU A 172 -25.67 -14.13 57.07
N LEU A 173 -26.63 -13.43 56.47
CA LEU A 173 -27.92 -13.14 57.09
C LEU A 173 -28.79 -14.39 57.32
N LYS A 174 -28.62 -15.45 56.51
CA LYS A 174 -29.31 -16.72 56.74
C LYS A 174 -28.79 -17.45 57.97
N ASP A 175 -27.50 -17.32 58.26
CA ASP A 175 -26.83 -18.01 59.36
C ASP A 175 -26.80 -17.16 60.65
N ASP A 176 -27.11 -15.86 60.56
CA ASP A 176 -27.13 -14.93 61.68
C ASP A 176 -28.48 -14.87 62.41
N GLY A 177 -28.60 -15.65 63.48
CA GLY A 177 -29.79 -15.65 64.36
C GLY A 177 -30.01 -14.37 65.17
N LYS A 178 -29.11 -13.37 65.12
CA LYS A 178 -29.22 -12.12 65.90
C LYS A 178 -29.24 -10.86 65.03
N TYR A 179 -29.34 -11.01 63.71
CA TYR A 179 -29.35 -9.89 62.77
C TYR A 179 -30.41 -8.85 63.13
N ILE A 180 -31.63 -9.33 63.37
CA ILE A 180 -32.82 -8.54 63.67
C ILE A 180 -32.64 -7.64 64.89
N GLU A 181 -32.10 -8.17 65.98
CA GLU A 181 -31.84 -7.41 67.20
C GLU A 181 -30.85 -6.27 66.93
N ARG A 182 -29.77 -6.56 66.18
CA ARG A 182 -28.73 -5.57 65.85
C ARG A 182 -29.23 -4.51 64.87
N LEU A 183 -30.04 -4.91 63.90
CA LEU A 183 -30.65 -3.99 62.94
C LEU A 183 -31.57 -3.02 63.66
N LEU A 184 -32.49 -3.52 64.50
CA LEU A 184 -33.41 -2.67 65.25
C LEU A 184 -32.67 -1.72 66.19
N GLU A 185 -31.65 -2.20 66.90
CA GLU A 185 -30.79 -1.37 67.75
C GLU A 185 -30.12 -0.23 66.96
N LYS A 186 -29.59 -0.54 65.77
CA LYS A 186 -28.95 0.44 64.88
C LYS A 186 -29.94 1.48 64.38
N LEU A 187 -31.11 1.06 63.88
CA LEU A 187 -32.11 1.96 63.31
C LEU A 187 -32.68 2.93 64.36
N ILE A 188 -32.97 2.46 65.58
CA ILE A 188 -33.42 3.33 66.68
C ILE A 188 -32.33 4.35 67.07
N THR A 189 -31.07 3.92 67.06
CA THR A 189 -29.93 4.80 67.35
C THR A 189 -29.77 5.87 66.27
N GLU A 190 -29.92 5.51 65.00
CA GLU A 190 -29.83 6.40 63.84
C GLU A 190 -30.98 7.41 63.79
N LEU A 191 -32.20 6.99 64.17
CA LEU A 191 -33.37 7.86 64.27
C LEU A 191 -33.24 8.91 65.40
N GLY A 192 -32.39 8.65 66.39
CA GLY A 192 -32.14 9.55 67.52
C GLY A 192 -33.34 9.75 68.46
N SER A 193 -34.42 8.96 68.30
CA SER A 193 -35.63 9.01 69.13
C SER A 193 -35.88 7.68 69.82
N LYS A 194 -36.22 7.73 71.11
CA LYS A 194 -36.59 6.55 71.93
C LYS A 194 -38.07 6.58 72.37
N GLN A 195 -38.85 7.49 71.80
CA GLN A 195 -40.25 7.71 72.15
C GLN A 195 -41.13 7.68 70.90
N ASN A 196 -42.39 7.24 71.05
CA ASN A 196 -43.39 7.24 69.99
C ASN A 196 -42.86 6.56 68.72
N LEU A 197 -42.48 5.30 68.86
CA LEU A 197 -41.93 4.48 67.78
C LEU A 197 -43.03 3.59 67.20
N LEU A 198 -43.24 3.67 65.89
CA LEU A 198 -44.02 2.71 65.14
C LEU A 198 -43.07 1.82 64.34
N ILE A 199 -43.10 0.52 64.58
CA ILE A 199 -42.25 -0.47 63.90
C ILE A 199 -43.15 -1.35 63.04
N GLN A 200 -43.00 -1.27 61.72
CA GLN A 200 -43.67 -2.15 60.77
C GLN A 200 -42.75 -3.32 60.44
N VAL A 201 -43.31 -4.53 60.53
CA VAL A 201 -42.58 -5.79 60.34
C VAL A 201 -43.36 -6.73 59.44
N ASN A 202 -42.67 -7.67 58.80
CA ASN A 202 -43.35 -8.74 58.09
C ASN A 202 -44.19 -9.63 59.05
N ALA A 203 -45.35 -10.11 58.59
CA ALA A 203 -46.23 -10.98 59.38
C ALA A 203 -45.53 -12.21 59.98
N SER A 204 -44.54 -12.79 59.30
CA SER A 204 -43.78 -13.95 59.79
C SER A 204 -42.89 -13.66 61.01
N GLN A 205 -42.58 -12.40 61.27
CA GLN A 205 -41.66 -11.96 62.33
C GLN A 205 -42.37 -11.25 63.47
N PHE A 206 -43.64 -10.87 63.28
CA PHE A 206 -44.46 -10.18 64.27
C PHE A 206 -44.53 -10.94 65.60
N GLU A 207 -44.60 -12.27 65.58
CA GLU A 207 -44.65 -13.10 66.79
C GLU A 207 -43.35 -13.05 67.62
N GLN A 208 -42.19 -12.84 66.98
CA GLN A 208 -40.88 -12.82 67.64
C GLN A 208 -40.48 -11.42 68.14
N MET A 209 -41.22 -10.38 67.74
CA MET A 209 -40.91 -8.99 68.11
C MET A 209 -40.93 -8.66 69.60
N PRO A 210 -41.79 -9.26 70.45
CA PRO A 210 -41.74 -9.02 71.90
C PRO A 210 -40.37 -9.36 72.51
N ASP A 211 -39.80 -10.51 72.14
CA ASP A 211 -38.51 -10.99 72.63
C ASP A 211 -37.37 -10.09 72.12
N VAL A 212 -37.39 -9.75 70.83
CA VAL A 212 -36.41 -8.84 70.20
C VAL A 212 -36.44 -7.47 70.87
N LEU A 213 -37.63 -6.93 71.16
CA LEU A 213 -37.78 -5.64 71.83
C LEU A 213 -37.27 -5.67 73.27
N GLU A 214 -37.40 -6.78 73.99
CA GLU A 214 -36.85 -6.92 75.33
C GLU A 214 -35.31 -6.85 75.30
N VAL A 215 -34.68 -7.57 74.36
CA VAL A 215 -33.24 -7.53 74.15
C VAL A 215 -32.78 -6.12 73.79
N VAL A 216 -33.45 -5.45 72.85
CA VAL A 216 -33.08 -4.08 72.42
C VAL A 216 -33.29 -3.06 73.55
N LYS A 217 -34.36 -3.17 74.35
CA LYS A 217 -34.56 -2.34 75.55
C LYS A 217 -33.45 -2.54 76.58
N SER A 218 -32.97 -3.77 76.76
CA SER A 218 -31.87 -4.04 77.70
C SER A 218 -30.57 -3.31 77.31
N LYS A 219 -30.33 -3.11 76.01
CA LYS A 219 -29.14 -2.44 75.49
C LYS A 219 -29.28 -0.92 75.37
N LEU A 220 -30.40 -0.44 74.83
CA LEU A 220 -30.62 0.99 74.56
C LEU A 220 -31.27 1.75 75.72
N GLY A 221 -31.76 1.03 76.74
CA GLY A 221 -32.52 1.57 77.86
C GLY A 221 -34.04 1.62 77.60
N SER A 222 -34.75 2.49 78.32
CA SER A 222 -36.22 2.54 78.24
C SER A 222 -36.70 3.15 76.92
N LEU A 223 -37.41 2.35 76.11
CA LEU A 223 -38.20 2.81 74.97
C LEU A 223 -39.63 3.15 75.46
N LYS A 224 -40.13 4.35 75.16
CA LYS A 224 -41.48 4.80 75.54
C LYS A 224 -42.42 4.77 74.34
N ASN A 225 -43.65 4.27 74.52
CA ASN A 225 -44.68 4.23 73.48
C ASN A 225 -44.19 3.56 72.18
N VAL A 226 -43.87 2.27 72.25
CA VAL A 226 -43.53 1.47 71.06
C VAL A 226 -44.75 0.70 70.60
N ARG A 227 -45.12 0.84 69.33
CA ARG A 227 -46.18 0.09 68.67
C ARG A 227 -45.56 -0.74 67.55
N VAL A 228 -45.92 -2.01 67.48
CA VAL A 228 -45.51 -2.91 66.40
C VAL A 228 -46.73 -3.22 65.55
N GLU A 229 -46.60 -3.13 64.23
CA GLU A 229 -47.64 -3.48 63.27
C GLU A 229 -47.10 -4.48 62.25
N ALA A 230 -47.94 -5.42 61.84
CA ALA A 230 -47.61 -6.34 60.75
C ALA A 230 -48.01 -5.69 59.43
N ASP A 231 -47.04 -5.61 58.51
CA ASP A 231 -47.23 -5.11 57.16
C ASP A 231 -46.78 -6.19 56.17
N VAL A 232 -47.59 -6.39 55.12
CA VAL A 232 -47.35 -7.40 54.08
C VAL A 232 -46.34 -6.88 53.05
N ASP A 233 -46.23 -5.57 52.89
CA ASP A 233 -45.31 -4.93 51.94
C ASP A 233 -43.86 -4.90 52.46
N VAL A 234 -43.65 -5.18 53.75
CA VAL A 234 -42.33 -5.26 54.36
C VAL A 234 -41.73 -6.65 54.12
N SER A 235 -40.52 -6.69 53.54
CA SER A 235 -39.77 -7.92 53.31
C SER A 235 -39.34 -8.59 54.61
N ALA A 236 -39.16 -9.92 54.54
CA ALA A 236 -38.65 -10.67 55.68
C ALA A 236 -37.23 -10.19 56.04
N ASN A 237 -36.97 -10.08 57.34
CA ASN A 237 -35.74 -9.53 57.92
C ASN A 237 -35.54 -8.02 57.70
N GLY A 238 -36.60 -7.27 57.38
CA GLY A 238 -36.58 -5.81 57.28
C GLY A 238 -37.47 -5.15 58.32
N PHE A 239 -37.17 -3.88 58.64
CA PHE A 239 -38.00 -3.03 59.49
C PHE A 239 -38.20 -1.67 58.85
N ILE A 240 -39.41 -1.13 58.95
CA ILE A 240 -39.66 0.29 58.74
C ILE A 240 -39.98 0.89 60.10
N ILE A 241 -39.23 1.92 60.49
CA ILE A 241 -39.40 2.59 61.79
C ILE A 241 -39.82 4.02 61.55
N GLU A 242 -40.95 4.41 62.14
CA GLU A 242 -41.45 5.78 62.13
C GLU A 242 -41.39 6.36 63.54
N SER A 243 -41.01 7.63 63.64
CA SER A 243 -41.07 8.44 64.86
C SER A 243 -41.32 9.90 64.50
N GLU A 244 -41.41 10.75 65.52
CA GLU A 244 -41.54 12.20 65.37
C GLU A 244 -40.38 12.82 64.57
N ASN A 245 -39.20 12.20 64.63
CA ASN A 245 -37.99 12.66 63.95
C ASN A 245 -37.91 12.22 62.48
N GLY A 246 -38.79 11.33 62.01
CA GLY A 246 -38.79 10.85 60.63
C GLY A 246 -39.05 9.34 60.50
N ILE A 247 -38.85 8.85 59.28
CA ILE A 247 -39.05 7.46 58.89
C ILE A 247 -37.73 6.91 58.37
N ILE A 248 -37.32 5.74 58.86
CA ILE A 248 -36.17 5.02 58.33
C ILE A 248 -36.64 3.66 57.81
N ASN A 249 -36.36 3.42 56.53
CA ASN A 249 -36.56 2.14 55.89
C ASN A 249 -35.29 1.29 56.00
N GLY A 250 -35.35 0.25 56.82
CA GLY A 250 -34.28 -0.72 57.03
C GLY A 250 -34.48 -2.04 56.30
N THR A 251 -35.34 -2.11 55.28
CA THR A 251 -35.52 -3.33 54.48
C THR A 251 -34.25 -3.73 53.73
N LEU A 252 -34.13 -5.01 53.38
CA LEU A 252 -32.98 -5.50 52.61
C LEU A 252 -32.90 -4.87 51.21
N GLU A 253 -34.06 -4.59 50.62
CA GLU A 253 -34.16 -3.91 49.33
C GLU A 253 -33.56 -2.51 49.41
N GLU A 254 -33.92 -1.72 50.42
CA GLU A 254 -33.37 -0.37 50.59
C GLU A 254 -31.87 -0.41 50.91
N GLN A 255 -31.42 -1.38 51.72
CA GLN A 255 -29.99 -1.60 51.97
C GLN A 255 -29.22 -1.95 50.70
N PHE A 256 -29.81 -2.75 49.79
CA PHE A 256 -29.20 -3.05 48.49
C PHE A 256 -29.23 -1.87 47.53
N ILE A 257 -30.27 -1.03 47.55
CA ILE A 257 -30.30 0.23 46.80
C ILE A 257 -29.18 1.15 47.28
N GLN A 258 -28.97 1.28 48.60
CA GLN A 258 -27.86 2.06 49.13
C GLN A 258 -26.50 1.47 48.74
N LEU A 259 -26.35 0.14 48.76
CA LEU A 259 -25.15 -0.52 48.27
C LEU A 259 -24.92 -0.21 46.79
N ASP A 260 -25.97 -0.26 45.96
CA ASP A 260 -25.89 0.04 44.54
C ASP A 260 -25.46 1.49 44.29
N ARG A 261 -26.00 2.45 45.05
CA ARG A 261 -25.55 3.87 45.02
C ARG A 261 -24.07 4.06 45.35
N LEU A 262 -23.51 3.24 46.25
CA LEU A 262 -22.07 3.28 46.54
C LEU A 262 -21.24 2.82 45.34
N PHE A 263 -21.76 1.87 44.55
CA PHE A 263 -21.13 1.41 43.32
C PHE A 263 -21.33 2.38 42.15
N GLU A 264 -22.44 3.14 42.12
CA GLU A 264 -22.63 4.23 41.17
C GLU A 264 -21.55 5.31 41.30
N ALA A 265 -21.18 5.66 42.53
CA ALA A 265 -20.14 6.66 42.80
C ALA A 265 -18.75 6.29 42.24
N VAL A 266 -18.48 5.00 41.99
CA VAL A 266 -17.22 4.52 41.39
C VAL A 266 -17.32 4.27 39.87
N GLY A 267 -18.45 4.63 39.26
CA GLY A 267 -18.63 4.68 37.80
C GLY A 267 -19.40 3.49 37.22
N LEU A 268 -20.13 2.73 38.04
CA LEU A 268 -21.11 1.78 37.52
C LEU A 268 -22.45 2.47 37.28
N GLU A 269 -22.90 2.54 36.04
CA GLU A 269 -24.29 2.89 35.77
C GLU A 269 -25.22 1.82 36.37
N SER A 270 -26.29 2.29 37.02
CA SER A 270 -27.36 1.44 37.52
C SER A 270 -27.95 0.65 36.35
N ASP A 271 -28.00 -0.67 36.48
CA ASP A 271 -28.75 -1.50 35.54
C ASP A 271 -30.24 -1.18 35.79
N GLU A 272 -30.88 -0.43 34.89
CA GLU A 272 -32.35 -0.29 34.86
C GLU A 272 -33.05 -1.66 34.76
#